data_AF-A0A9X8BUE9-F1
#
_entry.id   AF-A0A9X8BUE9-F1
#
_cell.length_a   1.000
_cell.length_b   1.000
_cell.length_c   1.000
_cell.angle_alpha   90.00
_cell.angle_beta   90.00
_cell.angle_gamma   90.00
#
_symmetry.space_group_name_H-M   'P 1'
#
loop_
_entity.id
_entity.type
_entity.pdbx_description
1 polymer ?
#
loop_
_entity_poly.entity_id
_entity_poly.type
_entity_poly.pdbx_seq_one_letter_code
_entity_poly.pdbx_strand_id
1 'polypeptide(L)'
;MSNEAKREDIIQHGIEIFHSIGAHHVCNVCIKSGYSCCFSCQHLQDGIGCQKRNTACTAWLCGIQNFLFDQIGLLEEWNSFWADIPGQMFRRDITPDKVKVTSFIDTKKLDSRAGELLAEKLQFHVQQGGDIGKLERHLSKTYSKY
;
A
#
# COMPACT_ATOMS: atom_id res chain seq x y z
N MET A 1 -15.92 20.88 -2.63
CA MET A 1 -15.15 21.58 -3.68
C MET A 1 -14.14 20.59 -4.21
N SER A 2 -14.21 20.19 -5.48
CA SER A 2 -13.20 19.31 -6.08
C SER A 2 -11.96 20.15 -6.43
N ASN A 3 -10.79 19.74 -5.96
CA ASN A 3 -9.52 20.37 -6.32
C ASN A 3 -8.90 19.59 -7.48
N GLU A 4 -8.34 20.29 -8.47
CA GLU A 4 -7.55 19.65 -9.53
C GLU A 4 -6.14 19.37 -8.99
N ALA A 5 -5.71 18.12 -9.05
CA ALA A 5 -4.40 17.66 -8.60
C ALA A 5 -3.64 16.98 -9.74
N LYS A 6 -2.31 17.08 -9.74
CA LYS A 6 -1.49 16.35 -10.70
C LYS A 6 -1.44 14.87 -10.33
N ARG A 7 -1.35 13.99 -11.32
CA ARG A 7 -1.19 12.54 -11.09
C ARG A 7 -0.02 12.25 -10.15
N GLU A 8 1.10 12.93 -10.34
CA GLU A 8 2.30 12.73 -9.53
C GLU A 8 2.07 13.12 -8.06
N ASP A 9 1.32 14.19 -7.80
CA ASP A 9 0.98 14.62 -6.44
C ASP A 9 0.07 13.59 -5.75
N ILE A 10 -0.84 12.95 -6.50
CA ILE A 10 -1.74 11.89 -6.00
C ILE A 10 -0.93 10.63 -5.63
N ILE A 11 0.02 10.24 -6.47
CA ILE A 11 0.93 9.13 -6.18
C ILE A 11 1.77 9.45 -4.93
N GLN A 12 2.32 10.66 -4.86
CA GLN A 12 3.14 11.07 -3.73
C GLN A 12 2.34 11.11 -2.42
N HIS A 13 1.08 11.55 -2.46
CA HIS A 13 0.17 11.52 -1.32
C HIS A 13 -0.07 10.10 -0.82
N GLY A 14 -0.33 9.16 -1.73
CA GLY A 14 -0.48 7.75 -1.40
C GLY A 14 0.78 7.18 -0.73
N ILE A 15 1.96 7.54 -1.24
CA ILE A 15 3.25 7.13 -0.65
C ILE A 15 3.44 7.76 0.74
N GLU A 16 3.09 9.03 0.92
CA GLU A 16 3.18 9.71 2.21
C GLU A 16 2.32 9.01 3.26
N ILE A 17 1.07 8.65 2.94
CA ILE A 17 0.21 7.86 3.84
C ILE A 17 0.90 6.56 4.27
N PHE A 18 1.48 5.82 3.33
CA PHE A 18 2.21 4.58 3.63
C PHE A 18 3.38 4.81 4.60
N HIS A 19 4.11 5.91 4.45
CA HIS A 19 5.17 6.29 5.37
C HIS A 19 4.60 6.65 6.74
N SER A 20 3.57 7.50 6.78
CA SER A 20 2.96 7.99 8.01
C SER A 20 2.32 6.89 8.86
N ILE A 21 1.85 5.79 8.26
CA ILE A 21 1.31 4.63 9.01
C ILE A 21 2.33 3.53 9.28
N GLY A 22 3.61 3.74 8.92
CA GLY A 22 4.67 2.74 9.13
C GLY A 22 4.60 1.52 8.20
N ALA A 23 3.81 1.55 7.12
CA ALA A 23 3.68 0.43 6.19
C ALA A 23 4.99 0.08 5.47
N HIS A 24 5.91 1.04 5.36
CA HIS A 24 7.24 0.82 4.79
C HIS A 24 8.09 -0.16 5.65
N HIS A 25 7.95 -0.15 6.98
CA HIS A 25 8.61 -1.14 7.85
C HIS A 25 8.07 -2.55 7.58
N VAL A 26 6.76 -2.68 7.42
CA VAL A 26 6.08 -3.94 7.08
C VAL A 26 6.56 -4.48 5.73
N CYS A 27 6.63 -3.61 4.72
CA CYS A 27 7.15 -3.98 3.39
C CYS A 27 8.60 -4.44 3.46
N ASN A 28 9.44 -3.80 4.27
CA ASN A 28 10.85 -4.16 4.44
C ASN A 28 11.02 -5.59 4.99
N VAL A 29 10.20 -6.00 5.97
CA VAL A 29 10.21 -7.37 6.48
C VAL A 29 9.83 -8.35 5.36
N CYS A 30 8.73 -8.08 4.65
CA CYS A 30 8.27 -8.95 3.56
C CYS A 30 9.34 -9.13 2.46
N ILE A 31 9.94 -8.02 2.00
CA ILE A 31 10.98 -8.01 0.96
C ILE A 31 12.20 -8.81 1.41
N LYS A 32 12.68 -8.60 2.65
CA LYS A 32 13.81 -9.35 3.22
C LYS A 32 13.52 -10.85 3.39
N SER A 33 12.26 -11.22 3.58
CA SER A 33 11.81 -12.62 3.62
C SER A 33 11.62 -13.25 2.24
N GLY A 34 12.01 -12.58 1.15
CA GLY A 34 11.87 -13.09 -0.21
C GLY A 34 10.44 -13.00 -0.76
N TYR A 35 9.56 -12.24 -0.11
CA TYR A 35 8.19 -12.01 -0.55
C TYR A 35 8.01 -10.59 -1.09
N SER A 36 7.27 -10.45 -2.19
CA SER A 36 6.92 -9.13 -2.73
C SER A 36 5.51 -9.13 -3.29
N CYS A 37 4.71 -8.16 -2.86
CA CYS A 37 3.40 -7.91 -3.44
C CYS A 37 3.49 -7.44 -4.91
N CYS A 38 4.67 -6.97 -5.34
CA CYS A 38 4.96 -6.58 -6.72
C CYS A 38 5.61 -7.71 -7.54
N PHE A 39 5.46 -8.99 -7.15
CA PHE A 39 6.08 -10.13 -7.85
C PHE A 39 5.85 -10.08 -9.37
N SER A 40 6.90 -10.29 -10.16
CA SER A 40 6.92 -10.17 -11.62
C SER A 40 6.64 -8.76 -12.18
N CYS A 41 6.77 -7.69 -11.38
CA CYS A 41 6.80 -6.33 -11.90
C CYS A 41 8.20 -6.00 -12.44
N GLN A 42 8.28 -5.46 -13.65
CA GLN A 42 9.56 -5.03 -14.25
C GLN A 42 10.26 -3.90 -13.46
N HIS A 43 9.52 -3.22 -12.59
CA HIS A 43 10.04 -2.16 -11.73
C HIS A 43 10.39 -2.67 -10.32
N LEU A 44 10.20 -3.95 -10.01
CA LEU A 44 10.66 -4.54 -8.75
C LEU A 44 12.14 -4.90 -8.88
N GLN A 45 12.96 -4.42 -7.95
CA GLN A 45 14.36 -4.82 -7.82
C GLN A 45 14.55 -5.67 -6.56
N ASP A 46 15.19 -6.82 -6.71
CA ASP A 46 15.44 -7.76 -5.61
C ASP A 46 16.24 -7.12 -4.47
N GLY A 47 15.76 -7.31 -3.24
CA GLY A 47 16.38 -6.74 -2.04
C GLY A 47 16.22 -5.21 -1.88
N ILE A 48 15.67 -4.51 -2.88
CA ILE A 48 15.47 -3.04 -2.84
C ILE A 48 13.97 -2.68 -2.79
N GLY A 49 13.14 -3.36 -3.59
CA GLY A 49 11.71 -3.07 -3.72
C GLY A 49 11.36 -2.35 -5.02
N CYS A 50 10.15 -1.78 -5.08
CA CYS A 50 9.61 -1.13 -6.28
C CYS A 50 10.35 0.18 -6.58
N GLN A 51 10.84 0.31 -7.82
CA GLN A 51 11.58 1.48 -8.34
C GLN A 51 10.67 2.49 -9.05
N LYS A 52 9.43 2.13 -9.39
CA LYS A 52 8.48 3.02 -10.05
C LYS A 52 7.05 2.68 -9.66
N ARG A 53 6.44 3.55 -8.85
CA ARG A 53 5.00 3.49 -8.55
C ARG A 53 4.19 4.31 -9.56
N ASN A 54 2.96 3.88 -9.76
CA ASN A 54 1.92 4.52 -10.54
C ASN A 54 0.62 4.55 -9.71
N THR A 55 -0.46 5.17 -10.18
CA THR A 55 -1.70 5.28 -9.40
C THR A 55 -2.25 3.90 -9.01
N ALA A 56 -2.31 2.97 -9.96
CA ALA A 56 -2.88 1.64 -9.75
C ALA A 56 -2.11 0.80 -8.71
N CYS A 57 -0.78 0.76 -8.77
CA CYS A 57 0.00 0.01 -7.78
C CYS A 57 0.17 0.78 -6.46
N THR A 58 -0.13 2.08 -6.44
CA THR A 58 -0.16 2.84 -5.19
C THR A 58 -1.48 2.57 -4.48
N ALA A 59 -2.62 2.59 -5.20
CA ALA A 59 -3.95 2.30 -4.70
C ALA A 59 -4.14 0.86 -4.19
N TRP A 60 -3.54 -0.09 -4.89
CA TRP A 60 -3.69 -1.50 -4.56
C TRP A 60 -2.90 -1.87 -3.30
N LEU A 61 -3.61 -2.48 -2.35
CA LEU A 61 -3.06 -3.01 -1.11
C LEU A 61 -2.92 -4.53 -1.21
N CYS A 62 -1.78 -5.09 -0.80
CA CYS A 62 -1.69 -6.52 -0.53
C CYS A 62 -2.48 -6.89 0.74
N GLY A 63 -2.75 -8.17 0.99
CA GLY A 63 -3.47 -8.67 2.16
C GLY A 63 -2.93 -8.17 3.50
N ILE A 64 -1.62 -8.18 3.71
CA ILE A 64 -0.98 -7.63 4.91
C ILE A 64 -1.21 -6.11 5.03
N GLN A 65 -1.16 -5.38 3.92
CA GLN A 65 -1.45 -3.94 3.93
C GLN A 65 -2.93 -3.67 4.19
N ASN A 66 -3.85 -4.43 3.59
CA ASN A 66 -5.27 -4.32 3.89
C ASN A 66 -5.53 -4.58 5.39
N PHE A 67 -4.89 -5.60 5.96
CA PHE A 67 -4.96 -5.86 7.40
C PHE A 67 -4.47 -4.65 8.20
N LEU A 68 -3.30 -4.07 7.88
CA LEU A 68 -2.81 -2.88 8.58
C LEU A 68 -3.80 -1.71 8.49
N PHE A 69 -4.29 -1.39 7.29
CA PHE A 69 -5.24 -0.30 7.05
C PHE A 69 -6.56 -0.52 7.79
N ASP A 70 -7.04 -1.75 7.87
CA ASP A 70 -8.23 -2.12 8.63
C ASP A 70 -8.03 -1.92 10.13
N GLN A 71 -6.90 -2.40 10.68
CA GLN A 71 -6.60 -2.29 12.10
C GLN A 71 -6.47 -0.86 12.61
N ILE A 72 -6.10 0.08 11.74
CA ILE A 72 -6.02 1.52 12.07
C ILE A 72 -7.28 2.31 11.65
N GLY A 73 -8.31 1.65 11.11
CA GLY A 73 -9.55 2.29 10.68
C GLY A 73 -9.43 3.14 9.41
N LEU A 74 -8.36 2.99 8.62
CA LEU A 74 -8.09 3.78 7.41
C LEU A 74 -8.58 3.12 6.11
N LEU A 75 -8.92 1.83 6.13
CA LEU A 75 -9.21 1.07 4.92
C LEU A 75 -10.38 1.62 4.09
N GLU A 76 -11.46 2.09 4.73
CA GLU A 76 -12.61 2.65 4.02
C GLU A 76 -12.29 4.00 3.37
N GLU A 77 -11.59 4.88 4.10
CA GLU A 77 -11.17 6.19 3.60
C GLU A 77 -10.18 6.03 2.44
N TRP A 78 -9.24 5.09 2.56
CA TRP A 78 -8.30 4.72 1.49
C TRP A 78 -9.04 4.28 0.22
N ASN A 79 -9.96 3.34 0.35
CA ASN A 79 -10.73 2.84 -0.80
C ASN A 79 -11.58 3.95 -1.44
N SER A 80 -12.17 4.83 -0.62
CA SER A 80 -12.96 5.95 -1.10
C SER A 80 -12.11 6.98 -1.85
N PHE A 81 -10.93 7.32 -1.33
CA PHE A 81 -9.97 8.22 -2.00
C PHE A 81 -9.59 7.69 -3.38
N TRP A 82 -9.25 6.41 -3.49
CA TRP A 82 -8.83 5.83 -4.77
C TRP A 82 -10.01 5.54 -5.71
N ALA A 83 -11.24 5.39 -5.23
CA ALA A 83 -12.42 5.25 -6.10
C ALA A 83 -12.64 6.47 -7.00
N ASP A 84 -12.21 7.65 -6.55
CA ASP A 84 -12.30 8.91 -7.31
C ASP A 84 -11.22 9.04 -8.41
N ILE A 85 -10.18 8.19 -8.40
CA ILE A 85 -9.04 8.32 -9.32
C ILE A 85 -9.26 7.46 -10.57
N PRO A 86 -9.48 8.04 -11.76
CA PRO A 86 -9.77 7.27 -12.96
C PRO A 86 -8.49 6.66 -13.55
N GLY A 87 -8.66 5.66 -14.43
CA GLY A 87 -7.55 5.14 -15.24
C GLY A 87 -6.59 4.18 -14.53
N GLN A 88 -6.93 3.77 -13.30
CA GLN A 88 -6.22 2.69 -12.62
C GLN A 88 -6.45 1.36 -13.36
N MET A 89 -5.37 0.67 -13.72
CA MET A 89 -5.42 -0.65 -14.35
C MET A 89 -4.37 -1.58 -13.72
N PHE A 90 -4.59 -2.90 -13.76
CA PHE A 90 -3.63 -3.83 -13.19
C PHE A 90 -2.24 -3.67 -13.85
N ARG A 91 -1.27 -3.17 -13.09
CA ARG A 91 0.12 -2.89 -13.51
C ARG A 91 0.25 -1.91 -14.70
N ARG A 92 -0.82 -1.18 -15.02
CA ARG A 92 -0.85 -0.12 -16.03
C ARG A 92 -1.51 1.11 -15.42
N ASP A 93 -1.14 2.28 -15.92
CA ASP A 93 -1.70 3.53 -15.42
C ASP A 93 -1.97 4.43 -16.62
N ILE A 94 -3.26 4.68 -16.85
CA ILE A 94 -3.75 5.65 -17.84
C ILE A 94 -4.44 6.82 -17.15
N THR A 95 -4.19 7.02 -15.85
CA THR A 95 -4.69 8.19 -15.13
C THR A 95 -4.22 9.46 -15.84
N PRO A 96 -5.13 10.40 -16.16
CA PRO A 96 -4.77 11.67 -16.78
C PRO A 96 -3.77 12.45 -15.92
N ASP A 97 -2.97 13.32 -16.54
CA ASP A 97 -1.98 14.13 -15.82
C ASP A 97 -2.60 15.04 -14.75
N LYS A 98 -3.91 15.36 -14.90
CA LYS A 98 -4.69 16.14 -13.96
C LYS A 98 -5.99 15.42 -13.64
N VAL A 99 -6.28 15.26 -12.34
CA VAL A 99 -7.47 14.58 -11.84
C VAL A 99 -8.21 15.50 -10.87
N LYS A 100 -9.54 15.49 -10.92
CA LYS A 100 -10.37 16.15 -9.91
C LYS A 100 -10.50 15.23 -8.71
N VAL A 101 -9.99 15.67 -7.56
CA VAL A 101 -10.04 14.91 -6.30
C VAL A 101 -11.03 15.59 -5.36
N THR A 102 -11.92 14.79 -4.77
CA THR A 102 -12.95 15.30 -3.85
C THR A 102 -12.34 15.78 -2.53
N SER A 103 -11.44 14.97 -1.96
CA SER A 103 -10.73 15.26 -0.72
C SER A 103 -9.48 14.39 -0.59
N PHE A 104 -8.41 14.94 -0.03
CA PHE A 104 -7.22 14.17 0.35
C PHE A 104 -7.36 13.66 1.79
N ILE A 105 -6.82 12.47 2.03
CA ILE A 105 -6.70 11.88 3.38
C ILE A 105 -5.75 12.75 4.21
N ASP A 106 -6.13 13.09 5.44
CA ASP A 106 -5.34 13.97 6.32
C ASP A 106 -4.19 13.21 6.99
N THR A 107 -2.97 13.38 6.47
CA THR A 107 -1.77 12.67 6.96
C THR A 107 -1.35 13.10 8.37
N LYS A 108 -1.80 14.27 8.87
CA LYS A 108 -1.39 14.80 10.19
C LYS A 108 -1.94 14.00 11.37
N LYS A 109 -2.97 13.20 11.14
CA LYS A 109 -3.64 12.37 12.15
C LYS A 109 -3.13 10.92 12.16
N LEU A 110 -2.26 10.57 11.21
CA LEU A 110 -1.73 9.22 11.07
C LEU A 110 -0.54 9.00 12.00
N ASP A 111 -0.41 7.77 12.51
CA ASP A 111 0.65 7.34 13.43
C ASP A 111 1.32 6.07 12.89
N SER A 112 2.65 6.06 12.88
CA SER A 112 3.47 4.96 12.37
C SER A 112 3.52 3.75 13.30
N ARG A 113 3.15 3.93 14.58
CA ARG A 113 3.29 2.91 15.63
C ARG A 113 2.62 1.58 15.28
N ALA A 114 1.45 1.60 14.64
CA ALA A 114 0.76 0.37 14.26
C ALA A 114 1.54 -0.43 13.21
N GLY A 115 2.12 0.25 12.21
CA GLY A 115 2.97 -0.36 11.19
C GLY A 115 4.27 -0.89 11.78
N GLU A 116 4.89 -0.17 12.71
CA GLU A 116 6.09 -0.61 13.43
C GLU A 116 5.82 -1.90 14.23
N LEU A 117 4.77 -1.92 15.04
CA LEU A 117 4.37 -3.10 15.83
C LEU A 117 4.02 -4.30 14.93
N LEU A 118 3.37 -4.07 13.79
CA LEU A 118 3.11 -5.13 12.83
C LEU A 118 4.41 -5.66 12.21
N ALA A 119 5.35 -4.78 11.87
CA ALA A 119 6.65 -5.17 11.34
C ALA A 119 7.42 -6.04 12.36
N GLU A 120 7.42 -5.68 13.65
CA GLU A 120 8.03 -6.49 14.71
C GLU A 120 7.38 -7.87 14.81
N LYS A 121 6.05 -7.95 14.78
CA LYS A 121 5.32 -9.23 14.79
C LYS A 121 5.65 -10.10 13.58
N LEU A 122 5.74 -9.51 12.38
CA LEU A 122 6.14 -10.23 11.17
C LEU A 122 7.59 -10.70 11.25
N GLN A 123 8.49 -9.87 11.77
CA GLN A 123 9.89 -10.23 11.97
C GLN A 123 10.03 -11.42 12.92
N PHE A 124 9.29 -11.41 14.03
CA PHE A 124 9.24 -12.53 14.97
C PHE A 124 8.65 -13.79 14.30
N HIS A 125 7.55 -13.65 13.55
CA HIS A 125 6.94 -14.77 12.82
C HIS A 125 7.94 -15.45 11.86
N VAL A 126 8.70 -14.66 11.10
CA VAL A 126 9.73 -15.17 10.19
C VAL A 126 10.86 -15.87 10.94
N GLN A 127 11.32 -15.30 12.06
CA GLN A 127 12.35 -15.92 12.90
C GLN A 127 11.92 -17.29 13.47
N GLN A 128 10.62 -17.51 13.65
CA GLN A 128 10.05 -18.80 14.06
C GLN A 128 9.78 -19.75 12.87
N GLY A 129 10.27 -19.44 11.67
CA GLY A 129 10.06 -20.26 10.47
C GLY A 129 8.72 -20.03 9.77
N GLY A 130 8.04 -18.92 10.06
CA GLY A 130 6.79 -18.54 9.42
C GLY A 130 6.92 -18.16 7.94
N ASP A 131 5.92 -18.55 7.15
CA ASP A 131 5.84 -18.24 5.70
C ASP A 131 4.98 -16.99 5.46
N ILE A 132 5.64 -15.86 5.16
CA ILE A 132 5.00 -14.59 4.82
C ILE A 132 4.08 -14.72 3.61
N GLY A 133 4.46 -15.50 2.60
CA GLY A 133 3.61 -15.71 1.42
C GLY A 133 2.34 -16.48 1.74
N LYS A 134 2.38 -17.43 2.69
CA LYS A 134 1.18 -18.12 3.19
C LYS A 134 0.29 -17.18 3.99
N LEU A 135 0.87 -16.36 4.86
CA LEU A 135 0.13 -15.34 5.63
C LEU A 135 -0.55 -14.34 4.71
N GLU A 136 0.19 -13.82 3.73
CA GLU A 136 -0.32 -12.88 2.73
C GLU A 136 -1.47 -13.48 1.92
N ARG A 137 -1.35 -14.73 1.45
CA ARG A 137 -2.46 -15.43 0.77
C ARG A 137 -3.69 -15.60 1.65
N HIS A 138 -3.49 -15.82 2.95
CA HIS A 138 -4.59 -15.94 3.90
C HIS A 138 -5.29 -14.58 4.10
N LEU A 139 -4.54 -13.52 4.39
CA LEU A 139 -5.08 -12.19 4.59
C LEU A 139 -5.72 -11.63 3.31
N SER A 140 -5.13 -11.89 2.15
CA SER A 140 -5.74 -11.54 0.86
C SER A 140 -7.12 -12.17 0.68
N LYS A 141 -7.37 -13.40 1.14
CA LYS A 141 -8.72 -14.00 1.08
C LYS A 141 -9.72 -13.34 2.01
N THR A 142 -9.26 -12.82 3.15
CA THR A 142 -10.10 -12.16 4.14
C THR A 142 -10.43 -10.73 3.74
N TYR A 143 -9.46 -10.03 3.15
CA TYR A 143 -9.52 -8.59 2.95
C TYR A 143 -9.58 -8.13 1.49
N SER A 144 -9.18 -8.97 0.51
CA SER A 144 -9.34 -8.60 -0.89
C SER A 144 -10.81 -8.56 -1.25
N LYS A 145 -11.26 -7.42 -1.77
CA LYS A 145 -12.59 -7.27 -2.39
C LYS A 145 -12.63 -7.81 -3.83
N TYR A 146 -11.53 -8.41 -4.31
CA TYR A 146 -11.37 -8.96 -5.66
C TYR A 146 -10.74 -10.35 -5.64
#